data_AF-A0A928SAS8-F1
#
_entry.id   AF-A0A928SAS8-F1
#
_cell.length_a   1.000
_cell.length_b   1.000
_cell.length_c   1.000
_cell.angle_alpha   90.00
_cell.angle_beta   90.00
_cell.angle_gamma   90.00
#
_symmetry.space_group_name_H-M   'P 1'
#
loop_
_entity.id
_entity.type
_entity.pdbx_description
1 polymer ?
#
loop_
_entity_poly.entity_id
_entity_poly.type
_entity_poly.pdbx_seq_one_letter_code
_entity_poly.pdbx_strand_id
1 'polypeptide(L)'
;MLIPLRGIRFLHTICNTTRQSVYVNHYYFYFQNVDFGPAFIKVYTYVPYPVKVCLNGHEWAKQQLRQAGLTFEALDNDFARCADPVRLQAICDQLGPDQAQAFFDEWRRILPWPLTSTDEAAGYVHWLSLWQIEVSRTQIFVDPVQGRTFFETVIRDNLDVGRPDRVQLLFDRKVTQATPGQFRSRVIQEGVQPSLHLDYKKCHVKQYFKEGRALRTETTINDPKDFGSNKALRHLPFLQQMGRQVNRRLLDV
;
A
#
# COMPACT_ATOMS: atom_id res chain seq x y z
N MET A 1 53.48 -17.36 -36.34
CA MET A 1 52.24 -17.44 -37.13
C MET A 1 51.09 -17.00 -36.23
N LEU A 2 50.79 -15.70 -36.24
CA LEU A 2 49.78 -15.05 -35.39
C LEU A 2 48.48 -14.96 -36.20
N ILE A 3 47.42 -15.57 -35.68
CA ILE A 3 46.07 -15.48 -36.24
C ILE A 3 45.38 -14.26 -35.59
N PRO A 4 44.98 -13.22 -36.33
CA PRO A 4 44.30 -12.08 -35.75
C PRO A 4 42.83 -12.40 -35.48
N LEU A 5 42.38 -12.15 -34.25
CA LEU A 5 40.98 -12.19 -33.84
C LEU A 5 40.21 -11.06 -34.55
N ARG A 6 39.22 -11.44 -35.37
CA ARG A 6 38.27 -10.51 -36.00
C ARG A 6 37.39 -9.85 -34.95
N GLY A 7 37.11 -8.57 -35.19
CA GLY A 7 36.55 -7.62 -34.23
C GLY A 7 35.13 -7.91 -33.75
N ILE A 8 34.95 -7.71 -32.45
CA ILE A 8 33.66 -7.60 -31.79
C ILE A 8 33.08 -6.23 -32.18
N ARG A 9 32.07 -6.23 -33.05
CA ARG A 9 31.24 -5.04 -33.29
C ARG A 9 30.26 -4.90 -32.12
N PHE A 10 30.50 -3.92 -31.26
CA PHE A 10 29.45 -3.40 -30.39
C PHE A 10 28.39 -2.75 -31.27
N LEU A 11 27.22 -3.39 -31.42
CA LEU A 11 26.03 -2.74 -31.94
C LEU A 11 25.59 -1.70 -30.91
N HIS A 12 26.05 -0.46 -31.08
CA HIS A 12 25.40 0.70 -30.47
C HIS A 12 23.99 0.78 -31.06
N THR A 13 22.99 0.25 -30.35
CA THR A 13 21.58 0.53 -30.66
C THR A 13 21.35 2.01 -30.39
N ILE A 14 21.43 2.83 -31.44
CA ILE A 14 20.96 4.21 -31.41
C ILE A 14 19.44 4.14 -31.31
N CYS A 15 18.90 4.22 -30.09
CA CYS A 15 17.48 4.47 -29.89
C CYS A 15 17.16 5.89 -30.40
N ASN A 16 16.67 5.99 -31.63
CA ASN A 16 16.00 7.19 -32.10
C ASN A 16 14.73 7.39 -31.25
N THR A 17 14.79 8.27 -30.25
CA THR A 17 13.62 8.65 -29.46
C THR A 17 12.79 9.67 -30.23
N THR A 18 11.80 9.20 -30.97
CA THR A 18 10.70 10.07 -31.42
C THR A 18 9.74 10.30 -30.26
N ARG A 19 9.25 11.53 -30.07
CA ARG A 19 8.21 11.88 -29.06
C ARG A 19 6.81 11.42 -29.51
N GLN A 20 6.69 10.19 -30.01
CA GLN A 20 5.40 9.61 -30.36
C GLN A 20 4.90 8.76 -29.18
N SER A 21 3.66 8.98 -28.79
CA SER A 21 2.98 8.15 -27.80
C SER A 21 2.84 6.73 -28.38
N VAL A 22 3.58 5.79 -27.82
CA VAL A 22 3.42 4.36 -28.13
C VAL A 22 2.36 3.80 -27.20
N TYR A 23 1.31 3.22 -27.75
CA TYR A 23 0.33 2.46 -26.97
C TYR A 23 0.99 1.14 -26.55
N VAL A 24 1.30 1.02 -25.26
CA VAL A 24 1.89 -0.20 -24.70
C VAL A 24 0.75 -1.09 -24.19
N ASN A 25 0.75 -2.36 -24.60
CA ASN A 25 -0.22 -3.31 -24.09
C ASN A 25 0.06 -3.64 -22.62
N HIS A 26 -1.02 -3.87 -21.88
CA HIS A 26 -0.97 -4.28 -20.48
C HIS A 26 -1.83 -5.52 -20.30
N TYR A 27 -1.24 -6.59 -19.78
CA TYR A 27 -1.98 -7.78 -19.38
C TYR A 27 -2.28 -7.72 -17.90
N TYR A 28 -3.55 -7.85 -17.54
CA TYR A 28 -4.00 -7.97 -16.16
C TYR A 28 -4.40 -9.41 -15.88
N PHE A 29 -3.78 -9.99 -14.87
CA PHE A 29 -4.13 -11.30 -14.35
C PHE A 29 -4.76 -11.10 -12.98
N TYR A 30 -6.02 -11.50 -12.84
CA TYR A 30 -6.77 -11.45 -11.58
C TYR A 30 -6.83 -12.85 -10.98
N PHE A 31 -6.69 -12.93 -9.66
CA PHE A 31 -6.58 -14.19 -8.95
C PHE A 31 -7.52 -14.23 -7.76
N GLN A 32 -8.00 -15.44 -7.46
CA GLN A 32 -8.54 -15.79 -6.16
C GLN A 32 -7.52 -16.71 -5.47
N ASN A 33 -6.48 -16.11 -4.87
CA ASN A 33 -5.40 -16.86 -4.22
C ASN A 33 -5.86 -17.40 -2.85
N VAL A 34 -5.34 -18.56 -2.47
CA VAL A 34 -5.73 -19.26 -1.24
C VAL A 34 -5.35 -18.49 0.03
N ASP A 35 -4.25 -17.72 -0.01
CA ASP A 35 -3.72 -16.98 1.13
C ASP A 35 -4.12 -15.51 1.11
N PHE A 36 -4.17 -14.89 -0.07
CA PHE A 36 -4.45 -13.46 -0.24
C PHE A 36 -5.89 -13.13 -0.64
N GLY A 37 -6.66 -14.12 -1.11
CA GLY A 37 -7.95 -13.87 -1.73
C GLY A 37 -7.80 -13.10 -3.06
N PRO A 38 -8.66 -12.12 -3.34
CA PRO A 38 -8.58 -11.28 -4.53
C PRO A 38 -7.25 -10.52 -4.63
N ALA A 39 -6.50 -10.74 -5.71
CA ALA A 39 -5.26 -10.04 -6.02
C ALA A 39 -5.09 -9.87 -7.54
N PHE A 40 -4.16 -9.02 -7.96
CA PHE A 40 -3.80 -8.96 -9.39
C PHE A 40 -2.31 -8.71 -9.63
N ILE A 41 -1.85 -9.19 -10.79
CA ILE A 41 -0.55 -8.87 -11.38
C ILE A 41 -0.81 -8.25 -12.74
N LYS A 42 -0.21 -7.09 -12.98
CA LYS A 42 -0.22 -6.38 -14.26
C LYS A 42 1.17 -6.42 -14.87
N VAL A 43 1.29 -6.94 -16.09
CA VAL A 43 2.55 -7.03 -16.84
C VAL A 43 2.47 -6.15 -18.08
N TYR A 44 3.51 -5.34 -18.30
CA TYR A 44 3.62 -4.42 -19.42
C TYR A 44 4.41 -5.09 -20.55
N THR A 45 4.01 -4.88 -21.81
CA THR A 45 4.66 -5.57 -22.96
C THR A 45 5.89 -4.86 -23.53
N TYR A 46 6.33 -3.78 -22.91
CA TYR A 46 7.49 -3.01 -23.34
C TYR A 46 8.65 -3.18 -22.37
N VAL A 47 9.84 -3.53 -22.89
CA VAL A 47 11.08 -3.69 -22.11
C VAL A 47 11.33 -2.42 -21.28
N PRO A 48 11.59 -2.51 -19.97
CA PRO A 48 12.01 -3.69 -19.20
C PRO A 48 10.86 -4.50 -18.56
N TYR A 49 9.70 -4.56 -19.24
CA TYR A 49 8.48 -5.25 -18.80
C TYR A 49 8.08 -4.88 -17.37
N PRO A 50 7.77 -3.59 -17.08
CA PRO A 50 7.29 -3.21 -15.75
C PRO A 50 6.18 -4.14 -15.25
N VAL A 51 6.23 -4.46 -13.96
CA VAL A 51 5.21 -5.28 -13.30
C VAL A 51 4.61 -4.49 -12.14
N LYS A 52 3.29 -4.57 -11.99
CA LYS A 52 2.58 -4.08 -10.81
C LYS A 52 1.86 -5.25 -10.14
N VAL A 53 2.15 -5.46 -8.87
CA VAL A 53 1.47 -6.43 -8.02
C VAL A 53 0.57 -5.66 -7.05
N CYS A 54 -0.67 -6.11 -6.88
CA CYS A 54 -1.61 -5.53 -5.93
C CYS A 54 -2.14 -6.62 -5.01
N LEU A 55 -1.95 -6.42 -3.70
CA LEU A 55 -2.31 -7.33 -2.64
C LEU A 55 -3.21 -6.60 -1.64
N ASN A 56 -4.21 -7.30 -1.10
CA ASN A 56 -5.10 -6.76 -0.08
C ASN A 56 -4.84 -7.43 1.27
N GLY A 57 -4.36 -6.66 2.24
CA GLY A 57 -4.04 -7.17 3.58
C GLY A 57 -5.26 -7.62 4.41
N HIS A 58 -6.44 -7.03 4.20
CA HIS A 58 -7.66 -7.47 4.91
C HIS A 58 -8.15 -8.81 4.36
N GLU A 59 -8.15 -8.99 3.04
CA GLU A 59 -8.51 -10.26 2.43
C GLU A 59 -7.51 -11.36 2.81
N TRP A 60 -6.21 -11.03 2.84
CA TRP A 60 -5.20 -11.94 3.39
C TRP A 60 -5.53 -12.35 4.83
N ALA A 61 -5.79 -11.39 5.73
CA ALA A 61 -6.10 -11.70 7.13
C ALA A 61 -7.38 -12.54 7.27
N LYS A 62 -8.41 -12.30 6.44
CA LYS A 62 -9.63 -13.12 6.39
C LYS A 62 -9.33 -14.55 5.96
N GLN A 63 -8.49 -14.75 4.93
CA GLN A 63 -8.11 -16.11 4.53
C GLN A 63 -7.33 -16.83 5.63
N GLN A 64 -6.36 -16.16 6.25
CA GLN A 64 -5.59 -16.75 7.35
C GLN A 64 -6.48 -17.12 8.55
N LEU A 65 -7.48 -16.29 8.89
CA LEU A 65 -8.47 -16.63 9.91
C LEU A 65 -9.31 -17.87 9.53
N ARG A 66 -9.76 -17.97 8.27
CA ARG A 66 -10.50 -19.14 7.79
C ARG A 66 -9.66 -20.41 7.87
N GLN A 67 -8.40 -20.35 7.42
CA GLN A 67 -7.46 -21.46 7.50
C GLN A 67 -7.16 -21.87 8.95
N ALA A 68 -7.12 -20.91 9.88
CA ALA A 68 -6.97 -21.15 11.31
C ALA A 68 -8.26 -21.62 12.01
N GLY A 69 -9.39 -21.72 11.30
CA GLY A 69 -10.68 -22.11 11.89
C GLY A 69 -11.28 -21.07 12.84
N LEU A 70 -10.87 -19.81 12.75
CA LEU A 70 -11.33 -18.74 13.64
C LEU A 70 -12.57 -18.04 13.08
N THR A 71 -13.61 -17.96 13.90
CA THR A 71 -14.88 -17.31 13.52
C THR A 71 -14.73 -15.78 13.53
N PHE A 72 -15.18 -15.15 12.46
CA PHE A 72 -15.28 -13.70 12.34
C PHE A 72 -16.49 -13.29 11.48
N GLU A 73 -16.94 -12.06 11.65
CA GLU A 73 -17.95 -11.41 10.84
C GLU A 73 -17.26 -10.29 10.04
N ALA A 74 -17.40 -10.29 8.71
CA ALA A 74 -16.79 -9.28 7.86
C ALA A 74 -17.60 -7.97 7.86
N LEU A 75 -16.91 -6.84 7.73
CA LEU A 75 -17.48 -5.51 7.52
C LEU A 75 -16.95 -4.95 6.19
N ASP A 76 -17.45 -5.49 5.07
CA ASP A 76 -16.88 -5.29 3.74
C ASP A 76 -15.36 -5.62 3.77
N ASN A 77 -14.45 -4.72 3.39
CA ASN A 77 -12.99 -4.88 3.44
C ASN A 77 -12.43 -4.67 4.86
N ASP A 78 -13.12 -5.18 5.88
CA ASP A 78 -12.77 -5.06 7.30
C ASP A 78 -13.45 -6.15 8.15
N PHE A 79 -13.36 -6.06 9.48
CA PHE A 79 -13.92 -6.99 10.46
C PHE A 79 -14.95 -6.30 11.37
N ALA A 80 -16.19 -6.79 11.39
CA ALA A 80 -17.22 -6.34 12.34
C ALA A 80 -17.00 -6.97 13.71
N ARG A 81 -16.70 -8.27 13.73
CA ARG A 81 -16.46 -9.06 14.94
C ARG A 81 -15.41 -10.14 14.66
N CYS A 82 -14.62 -10.46 15.66
CA CYS A 82 -13.71 -11.61 15.65
C CYS A 82 -13.76 -12.27 17.03
N ALA A 83 -13.81 -13.60 17.07
CA ALA A 83 -13.81 -14.34 18.33
C ALA A 83 -12.53 -14.12 19.15
N ASP A 84 -11.39 -13.90 18.47
CA ASP A 84 -10.10 -13.62 19.09
C ASP A 84 -9.40 -12.43 18.39
N PRO A 85 -9.67 -11.19 18.85
CA PRO A 85 -9.06 -9.99 18.28
C PRO A 85 -7.53 -9.95 18.46
N VAL A 86 -7.00 -10.57 19.52
CA VAL A 86 -5.55 -10.62 19.76
C VAL A 86 -4.89 -11.50 18.71
N ARG A 87 -5.50 -12.65 18.40
CA ARG A 87 -5.03 -13.53 17.34
C ARG A 87 -5.19 -12.93 15.95
N LEU A 88 -6.29 -12.21 15.68
CA LEU A 88 -6.45 -11.43 14.45
C LEU A 88 -5.31 -10.41 14.28
N GLN A 89 -4.98 -9.65 15.32
CA GLN A 89 -3.85 -8.71 15.25
C GLN A 89 -2.53 -9.43 14.98
N ALA A 90 -2.27 -10.56 15.66
CA ALA A 90 -1.08 -11.37 15.45
C ALA A 90 -0.99 -11.93 14.02
N ILE A 91 -2.13 -12.27 13.40
CA ILE A 91 -2.20 -12.63 11.97
C ILE A 91 -1.84 -11.41 11.12
N CYS A 92 -2.51 -10.27 11.29
CA CYS A 92 -2.21 -9.05 10.54
C CYS A 92 -0.73 -8.62 10.63
N ASP A 93 -0.06 -8.90 11.75
CA ASP A 93 1.36 -8.60 11.97
C ASP A 93 2.32 -9.54 11.23
N GLN A 94 1.85 -10.69 10.76
CA GLN A 94 2.67 -11.61 9.94
C GLN A 94 2.76 -11.19 8.48
N LEU A 95 1.88 -10.31 7.99
CA LEU A 95 1.92 -9.86 6.60
C LEU A 95 3.13 -8.95 6.35
N GLY A 96 4.19 -9.51 5.76
CA GLY A 96 5.45 -8.82 5.51
C GLY A 96 6.02 -9.04 4.11
N PRO A 97 7.30 -8.65 3.91
CA PRO A 97 8.03 -8.81 2.66
C PRO A 97 7.98 -10.24 2.12
N ASP A 98 8.13 -11.23 2.98
CA ASP A 98 8.28 -12.63 2.59
C ASP A 98 6.98 -13.17 1.98
N GLN A 99 5.82 -12.85 2.55
CA GLN A 99 4.52 -13.26 2.00
C GLN A 99 4.25 -12.60 0.65
N ALA A 100 4.57 -11.31 0.51
CA ALA A 100 4.41 -10.60 -0.76
C ALA A 100 5.37 -11.12 -1.85
N GLN A 101 6.60 -11.46 -1.47
CA GLN A 101 7.61 -12.03 -2.37
C GLN A 101 7.22 -13.46 -2.79
N ALA A 102 6.78 -14.30 -1.84
CA ALA A 102 6.32 -15.66 -2.12
C ALA A 102 5.13 -15.68 -3.09
N PHE A 103 4.15 -14.79 -2.91
CA PHE A 103 3.04 -14.62 -3.86
C PHE A 103 3.56 -14.30 -5.27
N PHE A 104 4.50 -13.35 -5.38
CA PHE A 104 5.05 -12.95 -6.67
C PHE A 104 5.83 -14.08 -7.34
N ASP A 105 6.66 -14.80 -6.58
CA ASP A 105 7.46 -15.92 -7.10
C ASP A 105 6.60 -17.10 -7.54
N GLU A 106 5.52 -17.40 -6.80
CA GLU A 106 4.53 -18.41 -7.18
C GLU A 106 3.92 -18.07 -8.54
N TRP A 107 3.33 -16.89 -8.67
CA TRP A 107 2.59 -16.51 -9.88
C TRP A 107 3.51 -16.22 -11.07
N ARG A 108 4.71 -15.70 -10.84
CA ARG A 108 5.74 -15.57 -11.89
C ARG A 108 6.03 -16.91 -12.57
N ARG A 109 6.03 -18.00 -11.82
CA ARG A 109 6.29 -19.35 -12.35
C ARG A 109 5.10 -19.95 -13.11
N ILE A 110 3.88 -19.47 -12.85
CA ILE A 110 2.63 -19.98 -13.42
C ILE A 110 2.22 -19.19 -14.66
N LEU A 111 2.36 -17.86 -14.62
CA LEU A 111 1.94 -16.96 -15.69
C LEU A 111 2.86 -17.06 -16.91
N PRO A 112 2.37 -16.65 -18.11
CA PRO A 112 3.23 -16.45 -19.27
C PRO A 112 4.18 -15.26 -19.03
N TRP A 113 5.29 -15.52 -18.35
CA TRP A 113 6.24 -14.50 -17.92
C TRP A 113 7.11 -14.03 -19.09
N PRO A 114 7.35 -12.71 -19.24
CA PRO A 114 8.09 -12.17 -20.38
C PRO A 114 9.61 -12.46 -20.33
N LEU A 115 10.15 -12.84 -19.17
CA LEU A 115 11.56 -13.22 -19.02
C LEU A 115 11.68 -14.74 -18.99
N THR A 116 12.62 -15.26 -19.78
CA THR A 116 12.94 -16.69 -19.83
C THR A 116 13.96 -17.05 -18.76
N SER A 117 14.13 -18.35 -18.50
CA SER A 117 15.19 -18.84 -17.60
C SER A 117 16.59 -18.42 -18.05
N THR A 118 16.83 -18.28 -19.37
CA THR A 118 18.10 -17.77 -19.92
C THR A 118 18.32 -16.30 -19.57
N ASP A 119 17.26 -15.47 -19.65
CA ASP A 119 17.34 -14.05 -19.29
C ASP A 119 17.66 -13.89 -17.79
N GLU A 120 17.02 -14.71 -16.96
CA GLU A 120 17.23 -14.72 -15.51
C GLU A 120 18.65 -15.17 -15.15
N ALA A 121 19.16 -16.22 -15.81
CA ALA A 121 20.55 -16.66 -15.65
C ALA A 121 21.55 -15.59 -16.09
N ALA A 122 21.17 -14.73 -17.05
CA ALA A 122 21.94 -13.56 -17.46
C ALA A 122 21.78 -12.35 -16.51
N GLY A 123 20.96 -12.46 -15.45
CA GLY A 123 20.76 -11.45 -14.43
C GLY A 123 19.56 -10.51 -14.66
N TYR A 124 18.75 -10.73 -15.69
CA TYR A 124 17.51 -9.98 -15.91
C TYR A 124 16.41 -10.53 -15.00
N VAL A 125 16.16 -9.85 -13.88
CA VAL A 125 15.15 -10.24 -12.90
C VAL A 125 14.32 -9.04 -12.45
N HIS A 126 13.06 -9.28 -12.11
CA HIS A 126 12.19 -8.27 -11.51
C HIS A 126 12.43 -8.16 -10.02
N TRP A 127 12.63 -6.93 -9.54
CA TRP A 127 12.73 -6.63 -8.12
C TRP A 127 11.49 -5.86 -7.68
N LEU A 128 10.83 -6.34 -6.63
CA LEU A 128 9.64 -5.67 -6.11
C LEU A 128 10.01 -4.40 -5.34
N SER A 129 9.26 -3.34 -5.62
CA SER A 129 9.34 -2.08 -4.89
C SER A 129 7.95 -1.61 -4.46
N LEU A 130 7.91 -0.91 -3.33
CA LEU A 130 6.73 -0.39 -2.69
C LEU A 130 6.31 0.88 -3.41
N TRP A 131 5.27 0.75 -4.24
CA TRP A 131 4.64 1.86 -4.93
C TRP A 131 3.64 2.60 -4.05
N GLN A 132 2.77 1.86 -3.38
CA GLN A 132 1.73 2.36 -2.48
C GLN A 132 1.53 1.36 -1.35
N ILE A 133 1.37 1.86 -0.13
CA ILE A 133 1.06 1.06 1.05
C ILE A 133 -0.10 1.73 1.77
N GLU A 134 -1.08 0.93 2.17
CA GLU A 134 -2.20 1.38 2.97
C GLU A 134 -2.21 0.66 4.31
N VAL A 135 -2.31 1.43 5.38
CA VAL A 135 -2.39 0.93 6.74
C VAL A 135 -3.66 1.48 7.36
N SER A 136 -4.53 0.59 7.84
CA SER A 136 -5.77 0.95 8.52
C SER A 136 -5.70 0.69 10.02
N ARG A 137 -6.49 1.46 10.77
CA ARG A 137 -6.90 1.17 12.15
C ARG A 137 -8.40 1.35 12.20
N THR A 138 -9.11 0.31 12.59
CA THR A 138 -10.58 0.33 12.70
C THR A 138 -10.99 0.05 14.13
N GLN A 139 -11.83 0.93 14.68
CA GLN A 139 -12.39 0.82 16.02
C GLN A 139 -13.90 0.59 15.89
N ILE A 140 -14.35 -0.58 16.31
CA ILE A 140 -15.77 -0.96 16.27
C ILE A 140 -16.45 -0.47 17.55
N PHE A 141 -17.58 0.23 17.41
CA PHE A 141 -18.37 0.66 18.56
C PHE A 141 -19.44 -0.37 18.91
N VAL A 142 -19.64 -0.60 20.20
CA VAL A 142 -20.73 -1.45 20.71
C VAL A 142 -22.08 -0.80 20.41
N ASP A 143 -22.18 0.52 20.62
CA ASP A 143 -23.31 1.35 20.23
C ASP A 143 -22.92 2.24 19.04
N PRO A 144 -23.38 1.92 17.82
CA PRO A 144 -23.06 2.68 16.62
C PRO A 144 -23.54 4.15 16.66
N VAL A 145 -24.61 4.45 17.40
CA VAL A 145 -25.15 5.81 17.50
C VAL A 145 -24.19 6.67 18.32
N GLN A 146 -23.73 6.16 19.46
CA GLN A 146 -22.69 6.83 20.26
C GLN A 146 -21.39 6.98 19.47
N GLY A 147 -20.99 5.95 18.72
CA GLY A 147 -19.81 6.03 17.85
C GLY A 147 -19.91 7.13 16.80
N ARG A 148 -21.10 7.31 16.20
CA ARG A 148 -21.36 8.40 15.26
C ARG A 148 -21.28 9.76 15.95
N THR A 149 -21.96 9.94 17.08
CA THR A 149 -21.93 11.21 17.83
C THR A 149 -20.50 11.56 18.24
N PHE A 150 -19.74 10.58 18.73
CA PHE A 150 -18.33 10.74 19.04
C PHE A 150 -17.53 11.24 17.84
N PHE A 151 -17.68 10.58 16.68
CA PHE A 151 -16.97 10.97 15.47
C PHE A 151 -17.35 12.37 14.96
N GLU A 152 -18.63 12.73 15.01
CA GLU A 152 -19.10 14.06 14.63
C GLU A 152 -18.51 15.17 15.53
N THR A 153 -18.33 14.90 16.83
CA THR A 153 -17.62 15.81 17.75
C THR A 153 -16.12 15.86 17.42
N VAL A 154 -15.47 14.71 17.25
CA VAL A 154 -14.02 14.63 16.94
C VAL A 154 -13.70 15.43 15.68
N ILE A 155 -14.48 15.31 14.61
CA ILE A 155 -14.24 16.08 13.39
C ILE A 155 -14.33 17.58 13.66
N ARG A 156 -15.34 18.05 14.41
CA ARG A 156 -15.53 19.48 14.71
C ARG A 156 -14.33 20.05 15.47
N ASP A 157 -13.78 19.28 16.40
CA ASP A 157 -12.65 19.68 17.23
C ASP A 157 -11.31 19.58 16.47
N ASN A 158 -11.24 18.73 15.42
CA ASN A 158 -10.03 18.45 14.64
C ASN A 158 -10.00 19.10 13.24
N LEU A 159 -10.82 20.12 13.00
CA LEU A 159 -10.86 20.83 11.71
C LEU A 159 -9.50 21.47 11.33
N ASP A 160 -8.66 21.80 12.31
CA ASP A 160 -7.39 22.49 12.12
C ASP A 160 -6.15 21.56 12.16
N VAL A 161 -6.34 20.24 12.19
CA VAL A 161 -5.23 19.25 12.26
C VAL A 161 -4.23 19.33 11.10
N GLY A 162 -4.62 19.93 9.98
CA GLY A 162 -3.77 20.17 8.82
C GLY A 162 -2.87 21.39 8.95
N ARG A 163 -2.95 22.13 10.07
CA ARG A 163 -1.99 23.20 10.37
C ARG A 163 -0.58 22.60 10.58
N PRO A 164 0.48 23.29 10.13
CA PRO A 164 1.83 22.73 10.14
C PRO A 164 2.33 22.24 11.50
N ASP A 165 1.92 22.86 12.60
CA ASP A 165 2.24 22.47 13.98
C ASP A 165 1.58 21.13 14.39
N ARG A 166 0.33 20.90 13.98
CA ARG A 166 -0.39 19.64 14.23
C ARG A 166 0.10 18.49 13.35
N VAL A 167 0.42 18.79 12.09
CA VAL A 167 1.07 17.84 11.18
C VAL A 167 2.42 17.36 11.72
N GLN A 168 3.19 18.24 12.37
CA GLN A 168 4.45 17.86 13.02
C GLN A 168 4.25 16.79 14.09
N LEU A 169 3.18 16.92 14.89
CA LEU A 169 2.86 15.97 15.96
C LEU A 169 2.42 14.62 15.40
N LEU A 170 1.56 14.62 14.37
CA LEU A 170 1.07 13.39 13.75
C LEU A 170 2.18 12.57 13.10
N PHE A 171 3.03 13.22 12.31
CA PHE A 171 4.10 12.57 11.57
C PHE A 171 5.42 12.48 12.37
N ASP A 172 5.51 13.13 13.53
CA ASP A 172 6.71 13.24 14.38
C ASP A 172 7.95 13.65 13.58
N ARG A 173 7.77 14.74 12.84
CA ARG A 173 8.80 15.34 11.99
C ARG A 173 8.71 16.85 12.11
N LYS A 174 9.86 17.50 12.25
CA LYS A 174 9.94 18.97 12.24
C LYS A 174 9.55 19.52 10.86
N VAL A 175 8.48 20.30 10.82
CA VAL A 175 8.04 21.06 9.64
C VAL A 175 8.53 22.48 9.82
N THR A 176 9.30 22.96 8.85
CA THR A 176 9.86 24.30 8.80
C THR A 176 9.35 25.02 7.56
N GLN A 177 9.53 26.34 7.45
CA GLN A 177 9.17 27.06 6.21
C GLN A 177 9.90 26.53 4.96
N ALA A 178 11.05 25.86 5.15
CA ALA A 178 11.82 25.25 4.08
C ALA A 178 11.38 23.80 3.75
N THR A 179 10.41 23.22 4.48
CA THR A 179 9.97 21.84 4.23
C THR A 179 9.13 21.78 2.95
N PRO A 180 9.60 21.15 1.86
CA PRO A 180 8.86 21.10 0.61
C PRO A 180 7.65 20.16 0.73
N GLY A 181 6.48 20.60 0.28
CA GLY A 181 5.24 19.82 0.29
C GLY A 181 4.01 20.68 0.56
N GLN A 182 2.83 20.18 0.19
CA GLN A 182 1.56 20.76 0.62
C GLN A 182 1.09 20.03 1.88
N PHE A 183 0.61 20.82 2.86
CA PHE A 183 -0.07 20.34 4.05
C PHE A 183 -1.49 20.90 4.00
N ARG A 184 -2.49 20.03 4.06
CA ARG A 184 -3.89 20.48 4.06
C ARG A 184 -4.78 19.54 4.87
N SER A 185 -5.72 20.14 5.60
CA SER A 185 -6.92 19.47 6.06
C SER A 185 -8.03 19.68 5.05
N ARG A 186 -8.84 18.65 4.81
CA ARG A 186 -10.13 18.80 4.15
C ARG A 186 -11.15 17.97 4.89
N VAL A 187 -12.31 18.56 5.16
CA VAL A 187 -13.51 17.79 5.47
C VAL A 187 -14.30 17.64 4.18
N ILE A 188 -14.44 16.39 3.71
CA ILE A 188 -15.28 16.09 2.56
C ILE A 188 -16.59 15.52 3.07
N GLN A 189 -17.70 16.13 2.65
CA GLN A 189 -19.04 15.58 2.82
C GLN A 189 -19.36 14.75 1.57
N GLU A 190 -19.06 13.46 1.60
CA GLU A 190 -19.56 12.51 0.59
C GLU A 190 -20.90 11.94 1.09
N GLY A 191 -22.01 12.50 0.59
CA GLY A 191 -23.35 12.14 1.07
C GLY A 191 -23.62 12.65 2.50
N VAL A 192 -23.98 11.74 3.41
CA VAL A 192 -24.39 12.04 4.81
C VAL A 192 -23.26 11.82 5.83
N GLN A 193 -22.12 11.25 5.43
CA GLN A 193 -21.02 10.91 6.34
C GLN A 193 -19.80 11.81 6.07
N PRO A 194 -19.42 12.68 7.01
CA PRO A 194 -18.21 13.48 6.87
C PRO A 194 -16.97 12.60 6.94
N SER A 195 -15.91 13.01 6.26
CA SER A 195 -14.59 12.39 6.34
C SER A 195 -13.53 13.45 6.54
N LEU A 196 -12.57 13.18 7.42
CA LEU A 196 -11.40 14.00 7.66
C LEU A 196 -10.25 13.50 6.79
N HIS A 197 -9.69 14.39 6.00
CA HIS A 197 -8.55 14.12 5.12
C HIS A 197 -7.37 14.99 5.54
N LEU A 198 -6.19 14.38 5.64
CA LEU A 198 -4.94 15.06 5.92
C LEU A 198 -3.89 14.65 4.89
N ASP A 199 -3.32 15.63 4.21
CA ASP A 199 -2.23 15.39 3.27
C ASP A 199 -0.88 15.83 3.86
N TYR A 200 0.13 14.96 3.78
CA TYR A 200 1.54 15.24 4.05
C TYR A 200 2.35 14.76 2.85
N LYS A 201 2.78 15.68 1.98
CA LYS A 201 3.49 15.32 0.74
C LYS A 201 2.70 14.30 -0.09
N LYS A 202 3.25 13.10 -0.36
CA LYS A 202 2.56 12.00 -1.06
C LYS A 202 1.97 10.95 -0.11
N CYS A 203 1.82 11.31 1.16
CA CYS A 203 1.08 10.56 2.15
C CYS A 203 -0.28 11.21 2.38
N HIS A 204 -1.32 10.40 2.48
CA HIS A 204 -2.68 10.83 2.70
C HIS A 204 -3.30 10.03 3.84
N VAL A 205 -3.87 10.70 4.82
CA VAL A 205 -4.61 10.10 5.93
C VAL A 205 -6.09 10.39 5.73
N LYS A 206 -6.93 9.37 5.81
CA LYS A 206 -8.39 9.48 5.77
C LYS A 206 -8.98 8.92 7.05
N GLN A 207 -9.82 9.68 7.72
CA GLN A 207 -10.62 9.19 8.83
C GLN A 207 -12.11 9.38 8.54
N TYR A 208 -12.89 8.32 8.72
CA TYR A 208 -14.32 8.31 8.40
C TYR A 208 -15.07 7.28 9.24
N PHE A 209 -16.40 7.45 9.31
CA PHE A 209 -17.28 6.50 9.96
C PHE A 209 -17.71 5.42 8.96
N LYS A 210 -17.06 4.27 9.01
CA LYS A 210 -17.28 3.14 8.10
C LYS A 210 -18.55 2.38 8.43
N GLU A 211 -19.38 2.13 7.41
CA GLU A 211 -20.60 1.31 7.46
C GLU A 211 -21.56 1.68 8.61
N GLY A 212 -21.51 2.93 9.07
CA GLY A 212 -22.33 3.38 10.20
C GLY A 212 -22.04 2.67 11.52
N ARG A 213 -20.88 2.00 11.68
CA ARG A 213 -20.55 1.16 12.85
C ARG A 213 -19.15 1.34 13.41
N ALA A 214 -18.21 1.82 12.59
CA ALA A 214 -16.80 1.79 12.94
C ALA A 214 -16.12 3.12 12.63
N LEU A 215 -15.21 3.57 13.49
CA LEU A 215 -14.29 4.65 13.16
C LEU A 215 -13.06 4.05 12.50
N ARG A 216 -12.79 4.46 11.26
CA ARG A 216 -11.63 3.97 10.51
C ARG A 216 -10.69 5.11 10.19
N THR A 217 -9.43 4.93 10.55
CA THR A 217 -8.30 5.79 10.16
C THR A 217 -7.41 5.00 9.21
N GLU A 218 -7.19 5.52 8.01
CA GLU A 218 -6.34 4.93 6.98
C GLU A 218 -5.20 5.89 6.64
N THR A 219 -3.97 5.36 6.58
CA THR A 219 -2.82 6.09 6.05
C THR A 219 -2.35 5.41 4.77
N THR A 220 -2.39 6.16 3.67
CA THR A 220 -1.88 5.77 2.35
C THR A 220 -0.54 6.45 2.10
N ILE A 221 0.52 5.67 1.90
CA ILE A 221 1.88 6.15 1.62
C ILE A 221 2.21 5.84 0.15
N ASN A 222 2.32 6.87 -0.69
CA ASN A 222 2.66 6.70 -2.11
C ASN A 222 4.15 6.93 -2.42
N ASP A 223 4.93 7.42 -1.46
CA ASP A 223 6.38 7.58 -1.63
C ASP A 223 7.13 7.37 -0.31
N PRO A 224 7.79 6.20 -0.14
CA PRO A 224 8.62 5.92 1.04
C PRO A 224 9.71 6.98 1.32
N LYS A 225 10.15 7.70 0.28
CA LYS A 225 11.17 8.74 0.40
C LYS A 225 10.72 9.93 1.24
N ASP A 226 9.41 10.19 1.34
CA ASP A 226 8.87 11.26 2.18
C ASP A 226 9.22 11.06 3.67
N PHE A 227 9.51 9.82 4.05
CA PHE A 227 9.87 9.39 5.40
C PHE A 227 11.34 8.99 5.55
N GLY A 228 12.17 9.24 4.53
CA GLY A 228 13.59 8.84 4.53
C GLY A 228 13.83 7.35 4.31
N SER A 229 12.84 6.62 3.78
CA SER A 229 12.97 5.19 3.48
C SER A 229 13.16 4.93 1.98
N ASN A 230 13.89 3.87 1.65
CA ASN A 230 13.94 3.34 0.29
C ASN A 230 12.66 2.58 -0.06
N LYS A 231 12.49 2.28 -1.36
CA LYS A 231 11.30 1.60 -1.88
C LYS A 231 11.42 0.09 -1.97
N ALA A 232 12.56 -0.52 -1.65
CA ALA A 232 12.70 -1.98 -1.73
C ALA A 232 11.70 -2.66 -0.77
N LEU A 233 11.16 -3.81 -1.17
CA LEU A 233 10.13 -4.54 -0.41
C LEU A 233 10.51 -4.78 1.06
N ARG A 234 11.79 -5.01 1.36
CA ARG A 234 12.32 -5.14 2.74
C ARG A 234 11.99 -3.97 3.69
N HIS A 235 11.64 -2.79 3.15
CA HIS A 235 11.27 -1.62 3.95
C HIS A 235 9.79 -1.59 4.33
N LEU A 236 8.99 -2.58 3.92
CA LEU A 236 7.57 -2.69 4.25
C LEU A 236 7.31 -2.63 5.77
N PRO A 237 8.04 -3.35 6.65
CA PRO A 237 7.79 -3.30 8.09
C PRO A 237 7.94 -1.90 8.69
N PHE A 238 8.95 -1.15 8.25
CA PHE A 238 9.16 0.24 8.67
C PHE A 238 7.96 1.13 8.30
N LEU A 239 7.48 1.01 7.06
CA LEU A 239 6.36 1.82 6.58
C LEU A 239 5.03 1.42 7.22
N GLN A 240 4.82 0.12 7.49
CA GLN A 240 3.68 -0.36 8.27
C GLN A 240 3.70 0.22 9.69
N GLN A 241 4.85 0.17 10.38
CA GLN A 241 4.99 0.72 11.72
C GLN A 241 4.71 2.23 11.73
N MET A 242 5.25 2.98 10.78
CA MET A 242 5.03 4.41 10.64
C MET A 242 3.54 4.72 10.41
N GLY A 243 2.89 4.04 9.45
CA GLY A 243 1.44 4.20 9.22
C GLY A 243 0.60 3.88 10.46
N ARG A 244 0.96 2.84 11.23
CA ARG A 244 0.30 2.50 12.50
C ARG A 244 0.50 3.55 13.58
N GLN A 245 1.62 4.27 13.58
CA GLN A 245 1.87 5.38 14.52
C GLN A 245 1.05 6.61 14.14
N VAL A 246 1.03 6.97 12.85
CA VAL A 246 0.19 8.08 12.33
C VAL A 246 -1.29 7.83 12.65
N ASN A 247 -1.79 6.62 12.37
CA ASN A 247 -3.17 6.24 12.67
C ASN A 247 -3.50 6.29 14.17
N ARG A 248 -2.50 6.07 15.05
CA ARG A 248 -2.69 6.15 16.50
C ARG A 248 -2.77 7.60 16.97
N ARG A 249 -1.78 8.40 16.59
CA ARG A 249 -1.65 9.81 17.00
C ARG A 249 -2.80 10.68 16.56
N LEU A 250 -3.48 10.35 15.44
CA LEU A 250 -4.62 11.14 14.98
C LEU A 250 -5.73 11.30 16.03
N LEU A 251 -5.87 10.34 16.94
CA LEU A 251 -6.87 10.41 18.01
C LEU A 251 -6.31 10.90 19.35
N ASP A 252 -4.99 11.10 19.43
CA ASP A 252 -4.30 11.51 20.65
C ASP A 252 -3.92 13.01 20.65
N VAL A 253 -4.07 13.70 19.51
CA VAL A 253 -3.66 15.10 19.27
C VAL A 253 -4.87 16.03 19.31
#